data_AF-A0A812TS99-F1
#
_entry.id   AF-A0A812TS99-F1
#
_cell.length_a   1.000
_cell.length_b   1.000
_cell.length_c   1.000
_cell.angle_alpha   90.00
_cell.angle_beta   90.00
_cell.angle_gamma   90.00
#
_symmetry.space_group_name_H-M   'P 1'
#
loop_
_entity.id
_entity.type
_entity.pdbx_description
1 polymer ?
#
loop_
_entity_poly.entity_id
_entity_poly.type
_entity_poly.pdbx_seq_one_letter_code
_entity_poly.pdbx_strand_id
1 'polypeptide(L)'
;MAKMHSDAAFSDFLRTELVMGLRSVDIFLPNAIQANAIPLALAGRDLMVVAQTGSGKTLTFLLPILQKLTERGVQGSVSRYLARFAD
;
A
#
# COMPACT_ATOMS: atom_id res chain seq x y z
N MET A 1 -6.07 5.18 22.77
CA MET A 1 -5.11 5.69 21.77
C MET A 1 -4.21 4.55 21.36
N ALA A 2 -4.16 4.20 20.07
CA ALA A 2 -3.29 3.13 19.58
C ALA A 2 -1.82 3.52 19.82
N LYS A 3 -1.01 2.55 20.26
CA LYS A 3 0.42 2.72 20.50
C LYS A 3 1.09 3.13 19.19
N MET A 4 1.67 4.32 19.12
CA MET A 4 2.43 4.75 17.94
C MET A 4 3.68 3.88 17.80
N HIS A 5 3.73 3.05 16.75
CA HIS A 5 4.95 2.32 16.38
C HIS A 5 5.92 3.29 15.69
N SER A 6 6.91 3.81 16.42
CA SER A 6 7.88 4.79 15.89
C SER A 6 9.03 4.15 15.09
N ASP A 7 9.21 2.83 15.14
CA ASP A 7 10.44 2.17 14.67
C ASP A 7 10.22 1.23 13.48
N ALA A 8 9.04 1.25 12.85
CA ALA A 8 8.73 0.38 11.72
C ALA A 8 9.41 0.85 10.43
N ALA A 9 9.96 -0.09 9.65
CA ALA A 9 10.44 0.14 8.30
C ALA A 9 9.35 -0.18 7.26
N PHE A 10 9.40 0.44 6.08
CA PHE A 10 8.49 0.08 4.98
C PHE A 10 8.59 -1.40 4.60
N SER A 11 9.78 -2.00 4.71
CA SER A 11 10.01 -3.42 4.44
C SER A 11 9.29 -4.37 5.40
N ASP A 12 8.83 -3.89 6.54
CA ASP A 12 8.12 -4.73 7.52
C ASP A 12 6.72 -5.11 7.06
N PHE A 13 6.16 -4.36 6.10
CA PHE A 13 4.80 -4.55 5.61
C PHE A 13 4.63 -4.37 4.09
N LEU A 14 5.62 -3.84 3.38
CA LEU A 14 5.57 -3.67 1.92
C LEU A 14 6.48 -4.63 1.17
N ARG A 15 6.05 -5.00 -0.03
CA ARG A 15 6.89 -5.75 -0.98
C ARG A 15 8.13 -4.95 -1.40
N THR A 16 9.21 -5.66 -1.69
CA THR A 16 10.51 -5.10 -2.09
C THR A 16 10.41 -4.12 -3.25
N GLU A 17 9.59 -4.40 -4.26
CA GLU A 17 9.47 -3.53 -5.44
C GLU A 17 8.90 -2.15 -5.08
N LEU A 18 7.95 -2.09 -4.15
CA LEU A 18 7.40 -0.83 -3.65
C LEU A 18 8.42 -0.08 -2.78
N VAL A 19 9.17 -0.80 -1.93
CA VAL A 19 10.24 -0.21 -1.12
C VAL A 19 11.32 0.41 -2.02
N MET A 20 11.70 -0.27 -3.11
CA MET A 20 12.65 0.25 -4.08
C MET A 20 12.12 1.48 -4.82
N GLY A 21 10.84 1.48 -5.21
CA GLY A 21 10.20 2.65 -5.81
C GLY A 21 10.18 3.86 -4.86
N LEU A 22 9.86 3.66 -3.58
CA LEU A 22 9.92 4.72 -2.56
C LEU A 22 11.34 5.28 -2.41
N ARG A 23 12.35 4.41 -2.37
CA ARG A 23 13.76 4.84 -2.29
C ARG A 23 14.21 5.65 -3.51
N SER A 24 13.71 5.34 -4.70
CA SER A 24 14.05 6.11 -5.91
C SER A 24 13.52 7.55 -5.93
N VAL A 25 12.60 7.88 -5.01
CA VAL A 25 12.06 9.23 -4.81
C VAL A 25 12.39 9.78 -3.42
N ASP A 26 13.47 9.29 -2.81
CA ASP A 26 14.00 9.73 -1.52
C ASP A 26 13.05 9.55 -0.32
N ILE A 27 12.20 8.52 -0.37
CA ILE A 27 11.31 8.14 0.73
C ILE A 27 11.82 6.85 1.38
N PHE A 28 12.40 6.98 2.57
CA PHE A 28 13.12 5.88 3.23
C PHE A 28 12.37 5.24 4.39
N LEU A 29 11.61 6.04 5.15
CA LEU A 29 10.95 5.59 6.38
C LEU A 29 9.48 6.03 6.40
N PRO A 30 8.57 5.19 6.93
CA PRO A 30 7.20 5.60 7.14
C PRO A 30 7.15 6.64 8.27
N ASN A 31 6.32 7.66 8.10
CA ASN A 31 5.96 8.50 9.24
C ASN A 31 4.98 7.76 10.18
N ALA A 32 4.70 8.34 11.34
CA ALA A 32 3.84 7.70 12.33
C ALA A 32 2.43 7.38 11.79
N ILE A 33 1.85 8.23 10.94
CA ILE A 33 0.52 7.95 10.35
C ILE A 33 0.61 6.72 9.44
N GLN A 34 1.62 6.65 8.58
CA GLN A 34 1.86 5.55 7.65
C GLN A 34 2.15 4.24 8.39
N ALA A 35 3.04 4.25 9.38
CA ALA A 35 3.42 3.07 10.15
C ALA A 35 2.22 2.43 10.88
N ASN A 36 1.26 3.24 11.35
CA ASN A 36 0.06 2.73 12.02
C ASN A 36 -1.05 2.33 11.04
N ALA A 37 -1.26 3.10 9.97
CA ALA A 37 -2.39 2.92 9.09
C ALA A 37 -2.15 1.90 7.96
N ILE A 38 -0.94 1.83 7.39
CA ILE A 38 -0.64 0.94 6.25
C ILE A 38 -0.88 -0.54 6.63
N PRO A 39 -0.38 -1.07 7.77
CA PRO A 39 -0.62 -2.46 8.13
C PRO A 39 -2.12 -2.79 8.31
N LEU A 40 -2.89 -1.86 8.88
CA LEU A 40 -4.33 -2.02 9.06
C LEU A 40 -5.09 -2.04 7.71
N ALA A 41 -4.71 -1.16 6.78
CA ALA A 41 -5.28 -1.13 5.43
C ALA A 41 -4.95 -2.40 4.63
N LEU A 42 -3.72 -2.90 4.75
CA LEU A 42 -3.29 -4.18 4.17
C LEU A 42 -4.12 -5.33 4.72
N ALA A 43 -4.41 -5.34 6.03
CA ALA A 43 -5.32 -6.28 6.68
C ALA A 43 -6.81 -6.12 6.29
N GLY A 44 -7.13 -5.19 5.38
CA GLY A 44 -8.49 -4.99 4.87
C GLY A 44 -9.43 -4.28 5.86
N ARG A 45 -8.89 -3.57 6.84
CA ARG A 45 -9.69 -2.75 7.76
C ARG A 45 -10.04 -1.42 7.11
N ASP A 46 -11.25 -0.94 7.37
CA ASP A 46 -11.63 0.44 7.05
C ASP A 46 -10.92 1.41 8.00
N LEU A 47 -10.47 2.54 7.45
CA LEU A 47 -9.68 3.53 8.19
C LEU A 47 -10.29 4.92 8.06
N MET A 48 -10.37 5.62 9.20
CA MET A 48 -10.59 7.05 9.25
C MET A 48 -9.28 7.73 9.64
N VAL A 49 -8.63 8.40 8.69
CA VAL A 49 -7.35 9.09 8.91
C VAL A 49 -7.57 10.59 8.85
N VAL A 50 -7.47 11.28 9.99
CA VAL A 50 -7.55 12.74 10.09
C VAL A 50 -6.14 13.28 10.33
N ALA A 51 -5.61 14.01 9.35
CA ALA A 51 -4.32 14.69 9.47
C ALA A 51 -4.29 15.90 8.52
N GLN A 52 -3.35 16.83 8.72
CA GLN A 52 -3.19 18.00 7.85
C GLN A 52 -2.60 17.63 6.48
N THR A 53 -2.66 18.55 5.52
CA THR A 53 -1.97 18.41 4.23
C THR A 53 -0.46 18.31 4.45
N GLY A 54 0.24 17.53 3.63
CA GLY A 54 1.67 17.26 3.82
C GLY A 54 1.99 16.14 4.83
N SER A 55 1.03 15.67 5.62
CA SER A 55 1.26 14.59 6.61
C SER A 55 1.40 13.18 6.01
N GLY A 56 1.52 13.03 4.68
CA GLY A 56 1.79 11.75 4.02
C GLY A 56 0.59 10.82 3.80
N LYS A 57 -0.66 11.31 3.99
CA LYS A 57 -1.91 10.52 3.80
C LYS A 57 -2.04 9.88 2.41
N THR A 58 -1.50 10.54 1.38
CA THR A 58 -1.52 10.02 0.00
C THR A 58 -0.83 8.66 -0.09
N LEU A 59 0.37 8.54 0.46
CA LEU A 59 1.10 7.27 0.50
C LEU A 59 0.44 6.25 1.42
N THR A 60 -0.13 6.71 2.55
CA THR A 60 -0.90 5.85 3.47
C THR A 60 -2.03 5.10 2.76
N PHE A 61 -2.70 5.74 1.80
CA PHE A 61 -3.77 5.13 1.01
C PHE A 61 -3.27 4.38 -0.22
N LEU A 62 -2.29 4.93 -0.96
CA LEU A 62 -1.82 4.36 -2.21
C LEU A 62 -1.00 3.08 -2.04
N LEU A 63 -0.12 3.01 -1.03
CA LEU A 63 0.78 1.86 -0.86
C LEU A 63 0.01 0.55 -0.62
N PRO A 64 -1.03 0.48 0.23
CA PRO A 64 -1.88 -0.70 0.34
C PRO A 64 -2.57 -1.11 -0.97
N ILE A 65 -2.98 -0.15 -1.80
CA ILE A 65 -3.63 -0.41 -3.09
C ILE A 65 -2.64 -1.04 -4.07
N LEU A 66 -1.47 -0.42 -4.23
CA LEU A 66 -0.42 -0.92 -5.11
C LEU A 66 0.07 -2.31 -4.69
N GLN A 67 0.19 -2.56 -3.39
CA GLN A 67 0.50 -3.90 -2.87
C GLN A 67 -0.54 -4.93 -3.29
N LYS A 68 -1.83 -4.67 -3.08
CA LYS A 68 -2.91 -5.60 -3.45
C LYS A 68 -3.00 -5.80 -4.97
N LEU A 69 -2.72 -4.78 -5.77
CA LEU A 69 -2.71 -4.90 -7.24
C LEU A 69 -1.55 -5.77 -7.73
N THR A 70 -0.36 -5.63 -7.13
CA THR A 70 0.81 -6.44 -7.49
C THR A 70 0.67 -7.90 -7.03
N GLU A 71 0.03 -8.15 -5.90
CA GLU A 71 -0.27 -9.51 -5.41
C GLU A 71 -1.29 -10.26 -6.27
N ARG A 72 -2.28 -9.56 -6.84
CA ARG A 72 -3.33 -10.19 -7.64
C ARG A 72 -2.85 -10.66 -9.03
N GLY A 73 -1.66 -10.25 -9.45
CA GLY A 73 -1.17 -10.45 -10.82
C GLY A 73 -2.07 -9.79 -11.85
N VAL A 74 -1.55 -9.50 -13.04
CA VAL A 74 -2.42 -9.18 -14.20
C VAL A 74 -3.04 -10.49 -14.71
N GLN A 75 -3.84 -11.16 -13.89
CA GLN A 75 -4.35 -12.51 -14.21
C GLN A 75 -5.80 -12.51 -14.70
N GLY A 76 -6.40 -11.35 -15.03
CA GLY A 76 -7.86 -11.24 -14.98
C GLY A 76 -8.61 -10.39 -15.99
N SER A 77 -8.07 -10.03 -17.16
CA SER A 77 -8.91 -9.26 -18.12
C SER A 77 -8.79 -9.72 -19.58
N VAL A 78 -7.60 -9.89 -20.13
CA VAL A 78 -7.47 -10.31 -21.54
C VAL A 78 -7.86 -11.78 -21.70
N SER A 79 -7.31 -12.68 -20.87
CA SER A 79 -7.59 -14.13 -21.00
C SER A 79 -9.06 -14.49 -20.76
N ARG A 80 -9.80 -13.71 -19.96
CA ARG A 80 -11.23 -13.92 -19.69
C ARG A 80 -12.13 -13.28 -20.73
N TYR A 81 -11.71 -12.17 -21.33
CA TYR A 81 -12.42 -11.55 -22.45
C TYR A 81 -12.32 -12.45 -23.69
N LEU A 82 -11.11 -12.90 -24.04
CA LEU A 82 -10.89 -13.77 -25.19
C LEU A 82 -11.58 -15.14 -25.05
N ALA A 83 -11.63 -15.70 -23.83
CA ALA A 83 -12.37 -16.94 -23.57
C ALA A 83 -13.89 -16.83 -23.79
N ARG A 84 -14.45 -15.60 -23.84
CA ARG A 84 -15.90 -15.38 -24.05
C ARG A 84 -16.30 -15.29 -25.53
N PHE A 85 -15.33 -15.22 -26.44
CA PHE A 85 -15.55 -15.15 -27.90
C PHE A 85 -14.98 -16.37 -28.64
N ALA A 86 -14.62 -17.42 -27.89
CA ALA A 86 -14.08 -18.66 -28.43
C ALA A 86 -15.15 -19.75 -28.65
N ASP A 87 -16.43 -19.43 -28.39
CA ASP A 87 -17.62 -20.23 -28.72
C ASP A 87 -18.41 -19.53 -29.85
#